data_AF-A0A7S3IVB1-F1
#
_entry.id   AF-A0A7S3IVB1-F1
#
_cell.length_a   1.000
_cell.length_b   1.000
_cell.length_c   1.000
_cell.angle_alpha   90.00
_cell.angle_beta   90.00
_cell.angle_gamma   90.00
#
_symmetry.space_group_name_H-M   'P 1'
#
loop_
_entity.id
_entity.type
_entity.pdbx_description
1 polymer ?
#
loop_
_entity_poly.entity_id
_entity_poly.type
_entity_poly.pdbx_seq_one_letter_code
_entity_poly.pdbx_strand_id
1 'polypeptide(L)'
;MAKTKGINVLPRKDHNAAVFARSMIVFGGQFENGQITNEMLSFDMEYHDWNRIYFKQSQEGFVQGACCSVVLQRKQPVLVGSELTRLSDTVQDGIYYFGGKNAKGEILSKLKYLKPIVADHKVVAAEWVKMKQQGTPPCGRVGHTMTFLPINQALLIVGGRNDDVCKNLNTPFLNDIHLFLLDQKAWVSVKYTPSSEHLYRLGNHCMTTMSDSDSYEKTLVFGGITHSKVVLNKYQ
;
A
#
# COMPACT_ATOMS: atom_id res chain seq x y z
N MET A 1 23.79 -16.37 -0.55
CA MET A 1 22.38 -16.31 -1.00
C MET A 1 21.58 -17.24 -0.09
N ALA A 2 20.50 -16.77 0.54
CA ALA A 2 19.66 -17.63 1.38
C ALA A 2 18.98 -18.68 0.49
N LYS A 3 19.07 -19.97 0.86
CA LYS A 3 18.37 -21.03 0.14
C LYS A 3 16.91 -21.03 0.57
N THR A 4 16.00 -20.96 -0.39
CA THR A 4 14.55 -21.10 -0.15
C THR A 4 14.06 -22.47 -0.62
N LYS A 5 12.95 -22.95 -0.05
CA LYS A 5 12.29 -24.21 -0.43
C LYS A 5 10.80 -23.96 -0.74
N GLY A 6 10.07 -25.04 -1.05
CA GLY A 6 8.64 -25.00 -1.35
C GLY A 6 8.36 -25.02 -2.85
N ILE A 7 7.30 -24.34 -3.27
CA ILE A 7 6.92 -24.25 -4.69
C ILE A 7 8.00 -23.52 -5.51
N ASN A 8 8.07 -23.83 -6.81
CA ASN A 8 8.84 -23.01 -7.75
C ASN A 8 8.08 -21.71 -8.06
N VAL A 9 8.68 -20.56 -7.74
CA VAL A 9 8.12 -19.23 -7.99
C VAL A 9 8.72 -18.64 -9.26
N LEU A 10 7.87 -18.40 -10.26
CA LEU A 10 8.32 -17.76 -11.50
C LEU A 10 8.70 -16.28 -11.28
N PRO A 11 9.80 -15.81 -11.90
CA PRO A 11 10.18 -14.40 -11.92
C PRO A 11 9.05 -13.50 -12.44
N ARG A 12 8.81 -12.37 -11.77
CA ARG A 12 7.75 -11.41 -12.12
C ARG A 12 8.13 -10.01 -11.72
N LYS A 13 7.76 -9.01 -12.53
CA LYS A 13 7.93 -7.59 -12.21
C LYS A 13 6.61 -6.95 -11.78
N ASP A 14 6.70 -5.75 -11.20
CA ASP A 14 5.56 -4.89 -10.87
C ASP A 14 4.48 -5.57 -10.00
N HIS A 15 4.89 -6.56 -9.20
CA HIS A 15 4.03 -7.25 -8.24
C HIS A 15 3.82 -6.39 -6.99
N ASN A 16 2.81 -6.73 -6.20
CA ASN A 16 2.56 -6.10 -4.90
C ASN A 16 3.04 -7.06 -3.80
N ALA A 17 3.76 -6.55 -2.80
CA ALA A 17 4.23 -7.36 -1.68
C ALA A 17 4.04 -6.63 -0.35
N ALA A 18 3.57 -7.36 0.67
CA ALA A 18 3.42 -6.86 2.03
C ALA A 18 3.68 -7.98 3.05
N VAL A 19 4.22 -7.61 4.21
CA VAL A 19 4.47 -8.55 5.31
C VAL A 19 3.29 -8.54 6.27
N PHE A 20 2.72 -9.70 6.56
CA PHE A 20 1.66 -9.86 7.57
C PHE A 20 1.94 -11.10 8.41
N ALA A 21 1.94 -10.93 9.74
CA ALA A 21 2.48 -11.92 10.67
C ALA A 21 3.91 -12.36 10.24
N ARG A 22 4.19 -13.66 10.16
CA ARG A 22 5.50 -14.21 9.72
C ARG A 22 5.59 -14.44 8.21
N SER A 23 4.62 -13.98 7.43
CA SER A 23 4.55 -14.24 6.00
C SER A 23 4.75 -12.96 5.18
N MET A 24 5.59 -13.02 4.16
CA MET A 24 5.55 -12.07 3.06
C MET A 24 4.55 -12.55 2.01
N ILE A 25 3.52 -11.76 1.78
CA ILE A 25 2.47 -12.03 0.78
C ILE A 25 2.82 -11.30 -0.50
N VAL A 26 2.84 -12.02 -1.62
CA VAL A 26 3.05 -11.47 -2.96
C VAL A 26 1.80 -11.70 -3.79
N PHE A 27 1.26 -10.64 -4.40
CA PHE A 27 0.09 -10.72 -5.26
C PHE A 27 0.35 -10.07 -6.62
N GLY A 28 -0.04 -10.81 -7.66
CA GLY A 28 -0.02 -10.34 -9.04
C GLY A 28 1.39 -10.23 -9.63
N GLY A 29 1.60 -9.21 -10.46
CA GLY A 29 2.81 -9.04 -11.25
C GLY A 29 2.66 -9.49 -12.71
N GLN A 30 3.69 -9.19 -13.49
CA GLN A 30 3.78 -9.57 -14.91
C GLN A 30 4.96 -10.52 -15.12
N PHE A 31 4.68 -11.64 -15.79
CA PHE A 31 5.71 -12.59 -16.24
C PHE A 31 6.46 -12.06 -17.46
N GLU A 32 7.58 -12.71 -17.81
CA GLU A 32 8.41 -12.34 -18.95
C GLU A 32 7.64 -12.33 -20.28
N ASN A 33 6.68 -13.25 -20.46
CA ASN A 33 5.80 -13.30 -21.64
C ASN A 33 4.72 -12.19 -21.66
N GLY A 34 4.73 -11.26 -20.72
CA GLY A 34 3.76 -10.16 -20.63
C GLY A 34 2.44 -10.51 -19.93
N GLN A 35 2.21 -11.78 -19.57
CA GLN A 35 1.00 -12.20 -18.87
C GLN A 35 0.95 -11.60 -17.46
N ILE A 36 -0.15 -10.92 -17.13
CA ILE A 36 -0.45 -10.49 -15.76
C ILE A 36 -1.08 -11.67 -15.03
N THR A 37 -0.52 -12.01 -13.88
CA THR A 37 -1.00 -13.11 -13.04
C THR A 37 -1.88 -12.59 -11.90
N ASN A 38 -2.78 -13.45 -11.40
CA ASN A 38 -3.52 -13.24 -10.17
C ASN A 38 -3.08 -14.20 -9.05
N GLU A 39 -1.93 -14.86 -9.22
CA GLU A 39 -1.34 -15.70 -8.19
C GLU A 39 -1.11 -14.92 -6.89
N MET A 40 -1.40 -15.58 -5.78
CA MET A 40 -1.04 -15.14 -4.43
C MET A 40 -0.06 -16.13 -3.83
N LEU A 41 1.10 -15.63 -3.42
CA LEU A 41 2.17 -16.42 -2.85
C LEU A 41 2.40 -15.98 -1.41
N SER A 42 2.82 -16.92 -0.58
CA SER A 42 3.24 -16.69 0.80
C SER A 42 4.64 -17.24 0.98
N PHE A 43 5.54 -16.38 1.43
CA PHE A 43 6.87 -16.77 1.87
C PHE A 43 6.93 -16.76 3.38
N ASP A 44 7.15 -17.92 3.99
CA ASP A 44 7.44 -18.05 5.42
C ASP A 44 8.85 -17.54 5.69
N MET A 45 8.96 -16.45 6.44
CA MET A 45 10.24 -15.77 6.66
C MET A 45 11.15 -16.48 7.67
N GLU A 46 10.63 -17.39 8.50
CA GLU A 46 11.46 -18.17 9.43
C GLU A 46 11.94 -19.47 8.78
N TYR A 47 11.06 -20.19 8.09
CA TYR A 47 11.43 -21.46 7.44
C TYR A 47 11.88 -21.32 5.98
N HIS A 48 11.89 -20.11 5.44
CA HIS A 48 12.29 -19.78 4.07
C HIS A 48 11.54 -20.62 3.02
N ASP A 49 10.22 -20.75 3.21
CA ASP A 49 9.37 -21.71 2.49
C ASP A 49 8.23 -21.03 1.70
N TRP A 50 8.20 -21.24 0.40
CA TRP A 50 7.21 -20.69 -0.53
C TRP A 50 5.98 -21.58 -0.66
N ASN A 51 4.81 -20.97 -0.53
CA ASN A 51 3.51 -21.62 -0.62
C ASN A 51 2.56 -20.81 -1.51
N ARG A 52 1.63 -21.48 -2.21
CA ARG A 52 0.52 -20.80 -2.90
C ARG A 52 -0.63 -20.59 -1.92
N ILE A 53 -1.18 -19.39 -1.87
CA ILE A 53 -2.43 -19.11 -1.17
C ILE A 53 -3.58 -19.19 -2.16
N TYR A 54 -4.57 -20.02 -1.83
CA TYR A 54 -5.83 -20.06 -2.53
C TYR A 54 -6.85 -19.17 -1.81
N PHE A 55 -7.68 -18.49 -2.59
CA PHE A 55 -8.73 -17.61 -2.09
C PHE A 55 -10.04 -17.91 -2.84
N LYS A 56 -11.17 -17.87 -2.12
CA LYS A 56 -12.47 -18.35 -2.64
C LYS A 56 -13.02 -17.52 -3.80
N GLN A 57 -12.73 -16.22 -3.82
CA GLN A 57 -13.29 -15.28 -4.80
C GLN A 57 -12.19 -14.85 -5.77
N SER A 58 -12.29 -15.28 -7.04
CA SER A 58 -11.34 -14.87 -8.07
C SER A 58 -11.23 -13.34 -8.12
N GLN A 59 -10.00 -12.85 -8.07
CA GLN A 59 -9.67 -11.45 -8.31
C GLN A 59 -8.84 -11.37 -9.57
N GLU A 60 -9.10 -10.34 -10.37
CA GLU A 60 -8.26 -10.04 -11.52
C GLU A 60 -6.87 -9.63 -11.04
N GLY A 61 -5.86 -10.14 -11.74
CA GLY A 61 -4.47 -9.75 -11.53
C GLY A 61 -4.23 -8.31 -11.94
N PHE A 62 -3.33 -7.63 -11.24
CA PHE A 62 -2.92 -6.28 -11.57
C PHE A 62 -1.45 -6.05 -11.22
N VAL A 63 -0.89 -5.02 -11.82
CA VAL A 63 0.52 -4.60 -11.67
C VAL A 63 0.62 -3.14 -11.25
N GLN A 64 1.77 -2.75 -10.70
CA GLN A 64 2.11 -1.34 -10.38
C GLN A 64 1.12 -0.65 -9.41
N GLY A 65 0.39 -1.45 -8.62
CA GLY A 65 -0.37 -0.96 -7.48
C GLY A 65 0.57 -0.67 -6.30
N ALA A 66 -0.01 -0.22 -5.20
CA ALA A 66 0.67 -0.17 -3.92
C ALA A 66 -0.13 -0.97 -2.89
N CYS A 67 0.58 -1.60 -1.95
CA CYS A 67 -0.05 -2.25 -0.82
C CYS A 67 0.71 -1.98 0.48
N CYS A 68 0.00 -2.03 1.60
CA CYS A 68 0.61 -2.01 2.92
C CYS A 68 -0.21 -2.86 3.89
N SER A 69 0.46 -3.33 4.93
CA SER A 69 -0.18 -4.06 6.02
C SER A 69 -0.67 -3.08 7.09
N VAL A 70 -1.89 -3.32 7.56
CA VAL A 70 -2.45 -2.68 8.75
C VAL A 70 -2.47 -3.74 9.85
N VAL A 71 -1.75 -3.48 10.93
CA VAL A 71 -1.74 -4.30 12.13
C VAL A 71 -1.83 -3.34 13.31
N LEU A 72 -2.99 -3.30 13.95
CA LEU A 72 -3.15 -2.50 15.16
C LEU A 72 -2.43 -3.16 16.33
N GLN A 73 -1.41 -2.48 16.86
CA GLN A 73 -0.81 -2.88 18.13
C GLN A 73 -1.77 -2.56 19.27
N ARG A 74 -2.67 -3.50 19.57
CA ARG A 74 -3.48 -3.45 20.78
C ARG A 74 -2.55 -3.69 21.96
N LYS A 75 -1.95 -2.64 22.51
CA LYS A 75 -1.24 -2.73 23.80
C LYS A 75 -2.21 -3.41 24.78
N GLN A 76 -1.73 -4.42 25.51
CA GLN A 76 -2.48 -5.01 26.62
C GLN A 76 -2.95 -3.91 27.59
N PRO A 77 -4.04 -4.10 28.37
CA PRO A 77 -4.54 -3.05 29.23
C PRO A 77 -3.49 -2.73 30.30
N VAL A 78 -2.81 -1.59 30.18
CA VAL A 78 -1.84 -1.14 31.18
C VAL A 78 -2.15 0.30 31.59
N LEU A 79 -2.55 0.39 32.86
CA LEU A 79 -2.53 1.50 33.82
C LEU A 79 -3.14 2.86 33.40
N VAL A 80 -4.12 3.25 34.22
CA VAL A 80 -4.78 4.56 34.25
C VAL A 80 -3.74 5.67 34.28
N GLY A 81 -3.65 6.48 33.22
CA GLY A 81 -2.85 7.72 33.22
C GLY A 81 -2.17 8.11 31.92
N SER A 82 -2.11 7.27 30.89
CA SER A 82 -1.61 7.68 29.56
C SER A 82 -2.76 8.14 28.65
N GLU A 83 -2.63 9.33 28.05
CA GLU A 83 -3.50 9.83 26.99
C GLU A 83 -3.23 9.08 25.67
N LEU A 84 -3.42 7.76 25.67
CA LEU A 84 -3.28 6.94 24.46
C LEU A 84 -4.33 7.36 23.42
N THR A 85 -3.88 7.57 22.19
CA THR A 85 -4.75 7.70 21.02
C THR A 85 -5.67 6.47 20.97
N ARG A 86 -6.97 6.66 21.16
CA ARG A 86 -7.95 5.55 21.20
C ARG A 86 -7.93 4.79 19.87
N LEU A 87 -7.50 3.53 19.91
CA LEU A 87 -7.62 2.62 18.78
C LEU A 87 -9.10 2.30 18.53
N SER A 88 -9.54 2.38 17.29
CA SER A 88 -10.91 2.05 16.92
C SER A 88 -11.05 0.55 16.69
N ASP A 89 -12.06 -0.05 17.33
CA ASP A 89 -12.42 -1.46 17.14
C ASP A 89 -12.94 -1.76 15.72
N THR A 90 -13.24 -0.72 14.92
CA THR A 90 -13.77 -0.86 13.56
C THR A 90 -12.68 -1.04 12.50
N VAL A 91 -11.42 -0.74 12.85
CA VAL A 91 -10.27 -0.93 11.96
C VAL A 91 -9.94 -2.41 11.83
N GLN A 92 -9.72 -2.84 10.58
CA GLN A 92 -9.52 -4.25 10.25
C GLN A 92 -8.05 -4.51 9.95
N ASP A 93 -7.43 -5.42 10.71
CA ASP A 93 -6.10 -5.90 10.39
C ASP A 93 -6.12 -6.66 9.05
N GLY A 94 -5.10 -6.44 8.23
CA GLY A 94 -4.91 -7.15 6.97
C GLY A 94 -4.04 -6.36 6.01
N ILE A 95 -4.19 -6.63 4.71
CA ILE A 95 -3.40 -5.98 3.67
C ILE A 95 -4.35 -5.20 2.77
N TYR A 96 -4.02 -3.92 2.57
CA TYR A 96 -4.79 -3.03 1.72
C TYR A 96 -4.04 -2.79 0.42
N TYR A 97 -4.76 -2.74 -0.70
CA TYR A 97 -4.21 -2.53 -2.04
C TYR A 97 -4.95 -1.37 -2.72
N PHE A 98 -4.21 -0.46 -3.35
CA PHE A 98 -4.77 0.62 -4.15
C PHE A 98 -4.04 0.75 -5.49
N GLY A 99 -4.76 1.25 -6.49
CA GLY A 99 -4.17 1.55 -7.79
C GLY A 99 -3.82 0.31 -8.62
N GLY A 100 -2.92 0.54 -9.56
CA GLY A 100 -2.43 -0.47 -10.49
C GLY A 100 -3.15 -0.47 -11.84
N LYS A 101 -2.71 -1.37 -12.71
CA LYS A 101 -3.23 -1.58 -14.06
C LYS A 101 -3.54 -3.06 -14.25
N ASN A 102 -4.70 -3.39 -14.82
CA ASN A 102 -5.08 -4.77 -15.13
C ASN A 102 -4.67 -5.17 -16.56
N ALA A 103 -5.00 -6.41 -16.96
CA ALA A 103 -4.65 -6.95 -18.27
C ALA A 103 -5.32 -6.22 -19.44
N LYS A 104 -6.47 -5.57 -19.21
CA LYS A 104 -7.17 -4.74 -20.21
C LYS A 104 -6.57 -3.34 -20.34
N GLY A 105 -5.64 -3.00 -19.46
CA GLY A 105 -5.00 -1.70 -19.38
C GLY A 105 -5.79 -0.64 -18.61
N GLU A 106 -6.86 -1.03 -17.93
CA GLU A 106 -7.65 -0.15 -17.08
C GLU A 106 -6.84 0.24 -15.84
N ILE A 107 -6.76 1.53 -15.56
CA ILE A 107 -6.13 2.06 -14.35
C ILE A 107 -7.14 1.97 -13.20
N LEU A 108 -6.77 1.27 -12.13
CA LEU A 108 -7.67 0.93 -11.03
C LEU A 108 -7.71 2.03 -9.97
N SER A 109 -8.89 2.32 -9.40
CA SER A 109 -9.11 3.34 -8.36
C SER A 109 -9.73 2.81 -7.07
N LYS A 110 -10.02 1.51 -7.01
CA LYS A 110 -10.72 0.91 -5.88
C LYS A 110 -9.74 0.40 -4.84
N LEU A 111 -9.89 0.83 -3.58
CA LEU A 111 -9.21 0.19 -2.45
C LEU A 111 -9.75 -1.23 -2.26
N LYS A 112 -8.85 -2.21 -2.26
CA LYS A 112 -9.16 -3.61 -2.00
C LYS A 112 -8.57 -3.99 -0.64
N TYR A 113 -9.35 -4.72 0.15
CA TYR A 113 -8.93 -5.26 1.44
C TYR A 113 -8.80 -6.77 1.34
N LEU A 114 -7.61 -7.27 1.67
CA LEU A 114 -7.29 -8.67 1.80
C LEU A 114 -7.24 -9.02 3.28
N LYS A 115 -8.12 -9.93 3.72
CA LYS A 115 -8.14 -10.50 5.06
C LYS A 115 -7.28 -11.76 5.09
N PRO A 116 -6.10 -11.74 5.73
CA PRO A 116 -5.28 -12.93 5.90
C PRO A 116 -5.89 -13.86 6.94
N ILE A 117 -5.77 -15.17 6.74
CA ILE A 117 -6.11 -16.21 7.71
C ILE A 117 -4.80 -16.77 8.23
N VAL A 118 -4.56 -16.58 9.54
CA VAL A 118 -3.29 -16.92 10.18
C VAL A 118 -3.46 -18.15 11.07
N ALA A 119 -2.54 -19.11 10.94
CA ALA A 119 -2.36 -20.24 11.84
C ALA A 119 -0.87 -20.36 12.18
N ASP A 120 -0.52 -20.57 13.45
CA ASP A 120 0.87 -20.66 13.93
C ASP A 120 1.75 -19.48 13.48
N HIS A 121 1.20 -18.27 13.55
CA HIS A 121 1.82 -17.01 13.12
C HIS A 121 2.13 -16.91 11.61
N LYS A 122 1.68 -17.87 10.79
CA LYS A 122 1.84 -17.89 9.33
C LYS A 122 0.51 -17.65 8.63
N VAL A 123 0.52 -16.90 7.54
CA VAL A 123 -0.65 -16.77 6.67
C VAL A 123 -0.80 -18.06 5.85
N VAL A 124 -1.89 -18.78 6.09
CA VAL A 124 -2.20 -20.08 5.45
C VAL A 124 -3.28 -19.97 4.36
N ALA A 125 -4.15 -18.96 4.47
CA ALA A 125 -5.16 -18.64 3.46
C ALA A 125 -5.46 -17.14 3.48
N ALA A 126 -6.22 -16.64 2.51
CA ALA A 126 -6.66 -15.26 2.51
C ALA A 126 -8.01 -15.10 1.81
N GLU A 127 -8.73 -14.02 2.13
CA GLU A 127 -10.00 -13.66 1.54
C GLU A 127 -10.02 -12.19 1.10
N TRP A 128 -10.41 -11.96 -0.14
CA TRP A 128 -10.73 -10.61 -0.61
C TRP A 128 -12.11 -10.21 -0.12
N VAL A 129 -12.18 -9.17 0.71
CA VAL A 129 -13.42 -8.75 1.34
C VAL A 129 -13.88 -7.44 0.73
N LYS A 130 -15.15 -7.39 0.31
CA LYS A 130 -15.76 -6.16 -0.18
C LYS A 130 -15.95 -5.18 0.98
N MET A 131 -15.34 -4.00 0.86
CA MET A 131 -15.49 -2.92 1.82
C MET A 131 -16.34 -1.79 1.20
N LYS A 132 -17.40 -1.38 1.89
CA LYS A 132 -18.12 -0.15 1.57
C LYS A 132 -17.22 1.04 1.94
N GLN A 133 -17.02 1.93 0.99
CA GLN A 133 -16.18 3.11 1.12
C GLN A 133 -17.05 4.34 0.87
N GLN A 134 -16.71 5.45 1.52
CA GLN A 134 -17.39 6.73 1.36
C GLN A 134 -16.39 7.86 1.12
N GLY A 135 -16.90 9.07 0.85
CA GLY A 135 -16.08 10.20 0.45
C GLY A 135 -15.66 10.11 -1.03
N THR A 136 -14.68 10.93 -1.41
CA THR A 136 -14.19 11.02 -2.79
C THR A 136 -12.86 10.29 -2.90
N PRO A 137 -12.81 9.10 -3.53
CA PRO A 137 -11.56 8.36 -3.69
C PRO A 137 -10.59 9.10 -4.62
N PRO A 138 -9.28 8.80 -4.54
CA PRO A 138 -8.32 9.25 -5.53
C PRO A 138 -8.68 8.69 -6.91
N CYS A 139 -8.28 9.40 -7.97
CA CYS A 139 -8.31 8.79 -9.30
C CYS A 139 -7.45 7.52 -9.34
N GLY A 140 -7.75 6.62 -10.28
CA GLY A 140 -6.91 5.45 -10.49
C GLY A 140 -5.49 5.87 -10.86
N ARG A 141 -4.49 5.13 -10.43
CA ARG A 141 -3.08 5.53 -10.60
C ARG A 141 -2.12 4.35 -10.52
N VAL A 142 -0.95 4.50 -11.13
CA VAL A 142 0.19 3.58 -11.02
C VAL A 142 1.41 4.32 -10.47
N GLY A 143 2.39 3.60 -9.92
CA GLY A 143 3.65 4.21 -9.46
C GLY A 143 3.47 5.22 -8.31
N HIS A 144 2.36 5.15 -7.59
CA HIS A 144 2.15 5.86 -6.34
C HIS A 144 2.72 5.02 -5.19
N THR A 145 2.85 5.61 -4.01
CA THR A 145 3.16 4.85 -2.80
C THR A 145 1.99 4.89 -1.83
N MET A 146 1.91 3.88 -0.97
CA MET A 146 0.91 3.78 0.09
C MET A 146 1.55 3.26 1.38
N THR A 147 1.17 3.82 2.52
CA THR A 147 1.64 3.40 3.86
C THR A 147 0.52 3.49 4.87
N PHE A 148 0.64 2.74 5.96
CA PHE A 148 -0.23 2.83 7.12
C PHE A 148 0.30 3.90 8.09
N LEU A 149 -0.62 4.68 8.66
CA LEU A 149 -0.40 5.65 9.72
C LEU A 149 -1.04 5.12 11.02
N PRO A 150 -0.28 4.41 11.90
CA PRO A 150 -0.76 3.91 13.18
C PRO A 150 -1.51 4.91 14.06
N ILE A 151 -1.01 6.14 14.23
CA ILE A 151 -1.63 7.12 15.13
C ILE A 151 -2.89 7.68 14.49
N ASN A 152 -2.80 8.09 13.22
CA ASN A 152 -3.95 8.61 12.48
C ASN A 152 -4.98 7.53 12.10
N GLN A 153 -4.67 6.24 12.28
CA GLN A 153 -5.47 5.10 11.83
C GLN A 153 -5.96 5.26 10.38
N ALA A 154 -5.02 5.63 9.50
CA ALA A 154 -5.32 5.97 8.12
C ALA A 154 -4.33 5.30 7.15
N LEU A 155 -4.77 5.08 5.92
CA LEU A 155 -3.88 4.80 4.80
C LEU A 155 -3.51 6.12 4.13
N LEU A 156 -2.22 6.36 3.96
CA LEU A 156 -1.70 7.52 3.25
C LEU A 156 -1.30 7.10 1.84
N ILE A 157 -1.79 7.82 0.84
CA ILE A 157 -1.46 7.65 -0.58
C ILE A 157 -0.85 8.94 -1.11
N VAL A 158 0.29 8.81 -1.81
CA VAL A 158 1.04 9.95 -2.32
C VAL A 158 1.37 9.80 -3.81
N GLY A 159 1.05 10.84 -4.58
CA GLY A 159 1.49 11.03 -5.96
C GLY A 159 1.07 9.91 -6.92
N GLY A 160 1.99 9.55 -7.82
CA GLY A 160 1.79 8.54 -8.86
C GLY A 160 1.59 9.12 -10.25
N ARG A 161 1.13 8.28 -11.18
CA ARG A 161 0.91 8.61 -12.58
C ARG A 161 -0.50 8.27 -13.02
N ASN A 162 -1.12 9.20 -13.74
CA ASN A 162 -2.34 8.97 -14.51
C ASN A 162 -2.35 9.91 -15.72
N ASP A 163 -2.17 9.35 -16.92
CA ASP A 163 -1.99 10.13 -18.14
C ASP A 163 -3.29 10.84 -18.57
N ASP A 164 -4.45 10.21 -18.38
CA ASP A 164 -5.75 10.77 -18.76
C ASP A 164 -6.12 11.99 -17.89
N VAL A 165 -5.88 11.89 -16.58
CA VAL A 165 -6.08 13.00 -15.63
C VAL A 165 -5.09 14.12 -15.88
N CYS A 166 -3.84 13.76 -16.22
CA CYS A 166 -2.76 14.70 -16.45
C CYS A 166 -2.65 15.19 -17.90
N LYS A 167 -3.61 14.88 -18.78
CA LYS A 167 -3.53 15.21 -20.22
C LYS A 167 -3.28 16.68 -20.55
N ASN A 168 -3.76 17.59 -19.68
CA ASN A 168 -3.61 19.03 -19.82
C ASN A 168 -2.48 19.60 -18.94
N LEU A 169 -1.69 18.72 -18.32
CA LEU A 169 -0.53 19.08 -17.53
C LEU A 169 0.72 18.76 -18.35
N ASN A 170 1.76 19.57 -18.21
CA ASN A 170 3.07 19.32 -18.84
C ASN A 170 3.84 18.17 -18.16
N THR A 171 3.14 17.19 -17.56
CA THR A 171 3.72 16.06 -16.83
C THR A 171 2.65 14.99 -16.58
N PRO A 172 3.00 13.69 -16.62
CA PRO A 172 2.06 12.62 -16.32
C PRO A 172 1.87 12.37 -14.81
N PHE A 173 2.61 13.09 -13.95
CA PHE A 173 2.69 12.81 -12.51
C PHE A 173 1.75 13.67 -11.67
N LEU A 174 1.22 13.02 -10.64
CA LEU A 174 0.37 13.58 -9.60
C LEU A 174 1.24 14.07 -8.43
N ASN A 175 0.73 15.03 -7.69
CA ASN A 175 1.33 15.57 -6.46
C ASN A 175 0.32 15.65 -5.30
N ASP A 176 -0.80 14.97 -5.46
CA ASP A 176 -1.87 14.94 -4.48
C ASP A 176 -1.54 13.95 -3.35
N ILE A 177 -2.14 14.22 -2.20
CA ILE A 177 -2.07 13.38 -1.00
C ILE A 177 -3.50 13.02 -0.63
N HIS A 178 -3.74 11.75 -0.35
CA HIS A 178 -5.03 11.24 0.09
C HIS A 178 -4.88 10.40 1.35
N LEU A 179 -5.87 10.51 2.21
CA LEU A 179 -6.05 9.65 3.38
C LEU A 179 -7.29 8.80 3.19
N PHE A 180 -7.18 7.52 3.54
CA PHE A 180 -8.34 6.68 3.82
C PHE A 180 -8.42 6.46 5.33
N LEU A 181 -9.40 7.09 5.98
CA LEU A 181 -9.65 6.92 7.41
C LEU A 181 -10.25 5.53 7.62
N LEU A 182 -9.51 4.64 8.28
CA LEU A 182 -9.85 3.21 8.37
C LEU A 182 -11.09 2.98 9.24
N ASP A 183 -11.27 3.80 10.27
CA ASP A 183 -12.38 3.75 11.22
C ASP A 183 -13.72 4.08 10.56
N GLN A 184 -13.73 5.15 9.74
CA GLN A 184 -14.88 5.70 9.03
C GLN A 184 -15.06 5.09 7.65
N LYS A 185 -14.05 4.38 7.15
CA LYS A 185 -13.97 3.85 5.77
C LYS A 185 -14.19 4.96 4.74
N ALA A 186 -13.59 6.12 5.00
CA ALA A 186 -13.85 7.36 4.28
C ALA A 186 -12.57 7.93 3.65
N TRP A 187 -12.69 8.36 2.40
CA TRP A 187 -11.63 9.06 1.69
C TRP A 187 -11.64 10.56 1.99
N VAL A 188 -10.45 11.10 2.22
CA VAL A 188 -10.19 12.53 2.43
C VAL A 188 -9.03 12.97 1.56
N SER A 189 -9.22 14.02 0.77
CA SER A 189 -8.12 14.69 0.07
C SER A 189 -7.44 15.67 1.02
N VAL A 190 -6.11 15.57 1.13
CA VAL A 190 -5.32 16.45 2.00
C VAL A 190 -5.01 17.74 1.26
N LYS A 191 -5.33 18.86 1.90
CA LYS A 191 -4.99 20.20 1.41
C LYS A 191 -3.77 20.72 2.16
N TYR A 192 -2.86 21.35 1.42
CA TYR A 192 -1.72 22.04 2.00
C TYR A 192 -2.19 23.28 2.75
N THR A 193 -1.57 23.55 3.90
CA THR A 193 -1.68 24.87 4.53
C THR A 193 -0.88 25.89 3.70
N PRO A 194 -1.19 27.19 3.77
CA PRO A 194 -0.52 28.20 2.95
C PRO A 194 1.02 28.25 3.11
N SER A 195 1.53 27.85 4.27
CA SER A 195 2.96 27.84 4.59
C SER A 195 3.65 26.50 4.31
N SER A 196 2.91 25.46 3.91
CA SER A 196 3.48 24.14 3.65
C SER A 196 4.18 24.11 2.30
N GLU A 197 5.36 23.48 2.25
CA GLU A 197 5.94 23.09 0.97
C GLU A 197 5.04 22.05 0.30
N HIS A 198 4.85 22.22 -1.01
CA HIS A 198 4.06 21.29 -1.82
C HIS A 198 4.94 20.14 -2.29
N LEU A 199 4.37 18.93 -2.34
CA LEU A 199 5.04 17.85 -3.04
C LEU A 199 5.22 18.21 -4.52
N TYR A 200 6.39 17.85 -5.05
CA TYR A 200 6.61 17.82 -6.48
C TYR A 200 5.65 16.83 -7.14
N ARG A 201 5.44 16.98 -8.44
CA ARG A 201 4.76 15.95 -9.24
C ARG A 201 5.72 14.79 -9.42
N LEU A 202 5.43 13.67 -8.77
CA LEU A 202 6.33 12.52 -8.70
C LEU A 202 5.62 11.18 -8.83
N GLY A 203 6.30 10.22 -9.45
CA GLY A 203 5.89 8.82 -9.53
C GLY A 203 7.08 7.88 -9.36
N ASN A 204 6.82 6.60 -9.10
CA ASN A 204 7.82 5.55 -8.85
C ASN A 204 8.80 5.91 -7.73
N HIS A 205 8.33 6.64 -6.72
CA HIS A 205 9.10 7.00 -5.53
C HIS A 205 8.98 5.94 -4.44
N CYS A 206 9.75 6.09 -3.37
CA CYS A 206 9.67 5.26 -2.17
C CYS A 206 9.05 6.06 -1.02
N MET A 207 8.34 5.37 -0.14
CA MET A 207 7.75 5.95 1.07
C MET A 207 7.92 5.01 2.25
N THR A 208 8.18 5.57 3.43
CA THR A 208 8.20 4.83 4.69
C THR A 208 7.62 5.69 5.81
N THR A 209 6.94 5.07 6.77
CA THR A 209 6.43 5.74 7.97
C THR A 209 7.19 5.25 9.18
N MET A 210 7.70 6.18 9.98
CA MET A 210 8.24 5.91 11.31
C MET A 210 7.22 6.35 12.34
N SER A 211 6.89 5.48 13.29
CA SER A 211 5.93 5.76 14.33
C SER A 211 6.32 5.04 15.61
N ASP A 212 6.13 5.70 16.75
CA ASP A 212 6.18 5.06 18.08
C ASP A 212 4.82 4.43 18.46
N SER A 213 3.83 4.57 17.58
CA SER A 213 2.43 4.13 17.76
C SER A 213 1.72 4.77 18.96
N ASP A 214 2.17 5.95 19.39
CA ASP A 214 1.63 6.65 20.55
C ASP A 214 1.50 8.17 20.29
N SER A 215 2.63 8.84 20.11
CA SER A 215 2.74 10.30 20.07
C SER A 215 3.49 10.85 18.86
N TYR A 216 4.32 10.01 18.22
CA TYR A 216 5.16 10.39 17.10
C TYR A 216 4.85 9.57 15.87
N GLU A 217 4.56 10.25 14.77
CA GLU A 217 4.36 9.64 13.46
C GLU A 217 4.88 10.58 12.37
N LYS A 218 5.75 10.06 11.50
CA LYS A 218 6.33 10.81 10.40
C LYS A 218 6.53 9.92 9.18
N THR A 219 6.08 10.42 8.04
CA THR A 219 6.29 9.77 6.75
C THR A 219 7.41 10.46 5.98
N LEU A 220 8.31 9.66 5.43
CA LEU A 220 9.40 10.07 4.55
C LEU A 220 9.07 9.62 3.13
N VAL A 221 9.16 10.54 2.17
CA VAL A 221 9.03 10.28 0.74
C VAL A 221 10.36 10.63 0.08
N PHE A 222 10.93 9.72 -0.71
CA PHE A 222 12.23 9.95 -1.34
C PHE A 222 12.37 9.25 -2.70
N GLY A 223 13.29 9.77 -3.52
CA GLY A 223 13.56 9.28 -4.86
C GLY A 223 12.41 9.52 -5.84
N GLY A 224 12.30 8.63 -6.83
CA GLY A 224 11.27 8.69 -7.86
C GLY A 224 11.63 9.56 -9.06
N ILE A 225 10.70 9.57 -10.01
CA ILE A 225 10.80 10.27 -11.28
C ILE A 225 9.93 11.53 -11.20
N THR A 226 10.50 12.65 -11.61
CA THR A 226 9.82 13.92 -11.75
C THR A 226 10.07 14.49 -13.15
N HIS A 227 9.16 15.35 -13.62
CA HIS A 227 9.28 16.01 -14.93
C HIS A 227 9.99 17.37 -14.84
N SER A 228 10.28 17.85 -13.63
CA SER A 228 11.04 19.09 -13.38
C SER A 228 12.51 18.79 -13.10
N LYS A 229 13.44 19.57 -13.67
CA LYS A 229 14.83 19.58 -13.19
C LYS A 229 14.79 19.94 -11.70
N VAL A 230 15.19 19.01 -10.83
CA VAL A 230 15.38 19.30 -9.41
C VAL A 230 16.51 20.33 -9.34
N VAL A 231 16.16 21.60 -9.08
CA VAL A 231 17.16 22.61 -8.75
C VAL A 231 17.62 22.26 -7.35
N LEU A 232 18.72 21.52 -7.25
CA LEU A 232 19.43 21.36 -5.98
C LEU A 232 19.94 22.74 -5.60
N ASN A 233 19.24 23.41 -4.67
CA ASN A 233 19.82 24.54 -3.97
C ASN A 233 21.04 24.00 -3.22
N LYS A 234 22.22 24.19 -3.80
CA LYS A 234 23.47 24.04 -3.07
C LYS A 234 23.46 25.11 -2.01
N TYR A 235 23.26 24.71 -0.76
CA TYR A 235 23.66 25.53 0.37
C TYR A 235 25.17 25.76 0.23
N GLN A 236 25.56 27.00 -0.07
CA GLN A 236 26.90 27.55 0.15
C GLN A 236 26.81 28.56 1.27
#